data_AF-A0A109LGF4-F1
#
_entry.id   AF-A0A109LGF4-F1
#
_cell.length_a   1.000
_cell.length_b   1.000
_cell.length_c   1.000
_cell.angle_alpha   90.00
_cell.angle_beta   90.00
_cell.angle_gamma   90.00
#
_symmetry.space_group_name_H-M   'P 1'
#
loop_
_entity.id
_entity.type
_entity.pdbx_description
1 polymer ?
#
loop_
_entity_poly.entity_id
_entity_poly.type
_entity_poly.pdbx_seq_one_letter_code
_entity_poly.pdbx_strand_id
1 'polypeptide(L)'
;MVIAADHEAQNTLLRFYNALKSVARPLDIQPGKLVYINNRFMLHSRDKFTPSFDPEGHAYRWIQRLFITNNLWNFRSFNKCGARIFEPVTR
;
A
#
# COMPACT_ATOMS: atom_id res chain seq x y z
N MET A 1 -6.67 -6.41 -5.53
CA MET A 1 -8.00 -6.82 -5.02
C MET A 1 -7.90 -8.31 -4.72
N VAL A 2 -8.11 -8.73 -3.48
CA VAL A 2 -8.11 -10.17 -3.14
C VAL A 2 -9.48 -10.70 -3.53
N ILE A 3 -9.50 -11.69 -4.42
CA ILE A 3 -10.73 -12.33 -4.88
C ILE A 3 -10.81 -13.67 -4.16
N ALA A 4 -11.94 -13.93 -3.52
CA ALA A 4 -12.18 -15.21 -2.88
C ALA A 4 -12.32 -16.31 -3.95
N ALA A 5 -11.65 -17.44 -3.75
CA ALA A 5 -11.69 -18.57 -4.68
C ALA A 5 -13.01 -19.36 -4.60
N ASP A 6 -13.65 -19.34 -3.43
CA ASP A 6 -14.87 -20.06 -3.13
C ASP A 6 -15.69 -19.34 -2.04
N HIS A 7 -16.83 -19.94 -1.69
CA HIS A 7 -17.75 -19.39 -0.70
C HIS A 7 -17.17 -19.34 0.72
N GLU A 8 -16.35 -20.31 1.11
CA GLU A 8 -15.71 -20.31 2.44
C GLU A 8 -14.67 -19.19 2.54
N ALA A 9 -13.85 -19.04 1.50
CA ALA A 9 -12.88 -17.96 1.36
C ALA A 9 -13.59 -16.60 1.37
N GLN A 10 -14.75 -16.47 0.74
CA GLN A 10 -15.52 -15.22 0.75
C GLN A 10 -16.01 -14.86 2.15
N ASN A 11 -16.60 -15.83 2.86
CA ASN A 11 -17.05 -15.63 4.23
C ASN A 11 -15.89 -15.28 5.16
N THR A 12 -14.75 -15.96 5.00
CA THR A 12 -13.54 -15.70 5.79
C THR A 12 -12.93 -14.34 5.49
N LEU A 13 -12.88 -13.94 4.22
CA LEU A 13 -12.41 -12.62 3.80
C LEU A 13 -13.31 -11.51 4.38
N LEU A 14 -14.63 -11.71 4.42
CA LEU A 14 -15.56 -10.76 5.02
C LEU A 14 -15.33 -10.61 6.53
N ARG A 15 -15.19 -11.72 7.26
CA ARG A 15 -14.88 -11.68 8.71
C ARG A 15 -13.54 -10.98 8.96
N PHE A 16 -12.53 -11.29 8.16
CA PHE A 16 -11.22 -10.65 8.25
C PHE A 16 -11.29 -9.15 7.99
N TYR A 17 -12.01 -8.72 6.95
CA TYR A 17 -12.23 -7.32 6.64
C TYR A 17 -12.92 -6.57 7.78
N ASN A 18 -13.94 -7.16 8.40
CA ASN A 18 -14.63 -6.58 9.55
C ASN A 18 -13.72 -6.49 10.78
N ALA A 19 -12.89 -7.51 11.02
CA ALA A 19 -11.89 -7.49 12.09
C ALA A 19 -10.82 -6.42 11.87
N LEU A 20 -10.37 -6.20 10.64
CA LEU A 20 -9.43 -5.13 10.32
C LEU A 20 -10.04 -3.74 10.57
N LYS A 21 -11.32 -3.55 10.20
CA LYS A 21 -12.03 -2.29 10.41
C LYS A 21 -12.14 -1.92 11.89
N SER A 22 -12.36 -2.88 12.78
CA SER A 22 -12.50 -2.60 14.22
C SER A 22 -11.20 -2.15 14.88
N VAL A 23 -10.04 -2.48 14.30
CA VAL A 23 -8.71 -2.11 14.81
C VAL A 23 -8.02 -1.03 13.99
N ALA A 24 -8.64 -0.56 12.90
CA ALA A 24 -8.07 0.46 12.03
C ALA A 24 -7.83 1.77 12.79
N ARG A 25 -6.73 2.46 12.45
CA ARG A 25 -6.37 3.75 13.02
C ARG A 25 -6.32 4.80 11.91
N PRO A 26 -7.15 5.86 11.95
CA PRO A 26 -7.04 6.94 10.99
C PRO A 26 -5.76 7.73 11.25
N LEU A 27 -5.09 8.13 10.17
CA LEU A 27 -3.91 8.97 10.23
C LEU A 27 -3.97 10.00 9.13
N ASP A 28 -3.92 11.26 9.53
CA ASP A 28 -3.85 12.38 8.61
C ASP A 28 -2.39 12.78 8.34
N ILE A 29 -1.99 12.65 7.08
CA ILE A 29 -0.63 12.89 6.61
C ILE A 29 -0.51 14.34 6.19
N GLN A 30 0.10 15.12 7.07
CA GLN A 30 0.35 16.56 6.87
C GLN A 30 1.77 16.79 6.33
N PRO A 31 2.02 17.92 5.66
CA PRO A 31 3.37 18.30 5.25
C PRO A 31 4.38 18.18 6.40
N GLY A 32 5.55 17.61 6.12
CA GLY A 32 6.58 17.34 7.13
C GLY A 32 6.39 16.06 7.95
N LYS A 33 5.26 15.34 7.82
CA LYS A 33 5.07 14.03 8.47
C LYS A 33 5.53 12.88 7.57
N LEU A 34 6.41 12.05 8.11
CA LEU A 34 6.77 10.76 7.53
C LEU A 34 5.95 9.65 8.21
N VAL A 35 5.31 8.80 7.40
CA VAL A 35 4.60 7.61 7.89
C VAL A 35 5.38 6.37 7.49
N TYR A 36 5.82 5.59 8.48
CA TYR A 36 6.44 4.29 8.27
C TYR A 36 5.40 3.18 8.49
N ILE A 37 5.24 2.31 7.50
CA ILE A 37 4.30 1.18 7.55
C ILE A 37 5.12 -0.11 7.50
N ASN A 38 4.97 -0.95 8.52
CA ASN A 38 5.52 -2.31 8.48
C ASN A 38 4.62 -3.22 7.64
N ASN A 39 4.91 -3.29 6.34
CA ASN A 39 4.10 -4.01 5.35
C ASN A 39 4.14 -5.56 5.50
N ARG A 40 4.77 -6.11 6.55
CA ARG A 40 4.75 -7.55 6.85
C ARG A 40 3.49 -7.98 7.59
N PHE A 41 2.90 -7.10 8.39
CA PHE A 41 1.76 -7.42 9.25
C PHE A 41 0.71 -6.30 9.32
N MET A 42 0.96 -5.15 8.71
CA MET A 42 0.04 -4.03 8.68
C MET A 42 -0.55 -3.84 7.28
N LEU A 43 -1.88 -3.75 7.21
CA LEU A 43 -2.59 -3.31 6.03
C LEU A 43 -2.86 -1.82 6.14
N HIS A 44 -2.92 -1.14 4.99
CA HIS A 44 -3.22 0.28 4.92
C HIS A 44 -4.25 0.55 3.83
N SER A 45 -5.08 1.55 4.06
CA SER A 45 -6.10 2.04 3.13
C SER A 45 -6.11 3.56 3.13
N ARG A 46 -6.97 4.14 2.31
CA ARG A 46 -7.24 5.57 2.29
C ARG A 46 -8.73 5.78 2.15
N ASP A 47 -9.27 6.69 2.97
CA ASP A 47 -10.66 7.10 2.85
C ASP A 47 -10.91 7.89 1.56
N LYS A 48 -12.17 7.95 1.17
CA LYS A 48 -12.61 8.83 0.09
C LYS A 48 -12.37 10.29 0.50
N PHE A 49 -11.85 11.09 -0.41
CA PHE A 49 -11.71 12.54 -0.23
C PHE A 49 -12.08 13.23 -1.54
N THR A 50 -12.51 14.49 -1.44
CA THR A 50 -12.69 15.35 -2.60
C THR A 50 -11.33 15.96 -2.96
N PRO A 51 -10.79 15.74 -4.16
CA PRO A 51 -9.55 16.36 -4.58
C PRO A 51 -9.65 17.88 -4.53
N SER A 52 -8.59 18.55 -4.06
CA SER A 52 -8.46 20.00 -4.04
C SER A 52 -7.18 20.41 -4.75
N PHE A 53 -7.23 21.55 -5.43
CA PHE A 53 -6.16 22.04 -6.28
C PHE A 53 -5.91 23.53 -6.01
N ASP A 54 -4.68 23.98 -6.22
CA ASP A 54 -4.33 25.40 -6.25
C ASP A 54 -4.88 26.10 -7.52
N PRO A 55 -4.79 27.44 -7.64
CA PRO A 55 -5.25 28.16 -8.82
C PRO A 55 -4.60 27.73 -10.13
N GLU A 56 -3.39 27.19 -10.08
CA GLU A 56 -2.61 26.68 -11.22
C GLU A 56 -2.98 25.22 -11.59
N GLY A 57 -3.81 24.56 -10.77
CA GLY A 57 -4.28 23.19 -11.00
C GLY A 57 -3.41 22.09 -10.37
N HIS A 58 -2.45 22.43 -9.52
CA HIS A 58 -1.66 21.44 -8.78
C HIS A 58 -2.44 20.89 -7.58
N ALA A 59 -2.33 19.59 -7.34
CA ALA A 59 -3.03 18.94 -6.24
C ALA A 59 -2.40 19.30 -4.87
N TYR A 60 -3.23 19.74 -3.92
CA TYR A 60 -2.76 19.99 -2.55
C TYR A 60 -2.28 18.71 -1.83
N ARG A 61 -2.96 17.59 -2.06
CA ARG A 61 -2.60 16.31 -1.46
C ARG A 61 -1.50 15.62 -2.26
N TRP A 62 -0.25 15.92 -1.93
CA TRP A 62 0.93 15.33 -2.57
C TRP A 62 1.75 14.51 -1.57
N ILE A 63 1.95 13.22 -1.86
CA ILE A 63 2.74 12.29 -1.03
C ILE A 63 3.81 11.64 -1.90
N GLN A 64 5.03 11.57 -1.38
CA GLN A 64 6.11 10.74 -1.94
C GLN A 64 6.14 9.38 -1.24
N ARG A 65 6.38 8.30 -1.99
CA ARG A 65 6.41 6.93 -1.45
C ARG A 65 7.69 6.21 -1.83
N LEU A 66 8.29 5.56 -0.84
CA LEU A 66 9.48 4.71 -0.99
C LEU A 66 9.16 3.29 -0.52
N PHE A 67 9.77 2.30 -1.17
CA PHE A 67 9.77 0.91 -0.70
C PHE A 67 11.14 0.56 -0.17
N ILE A 68 11.17 -0.06 1.01
CA ILE A 68 12.41 -0.43 1.70
C ILE A 68 12.43 -1.94 1.86
N THR A 69 13.60 -2.53 1.61
CA THR A 69 13.88 -3.93 1.90
C THR A 69 15.18 -4.02 2.69
N ASN A 70 15.22 -4.91 3.67
CA ASN A 70 16.45 -5.16 4.45
C ASN A 70 17.47 -5.98 3.65
N ASN A 71 17.02 -6.69 2.61
CA ASN A 71 17.89 -7.54 1.80
C ASN A 71 17.44 -7.56 0.33
N LEU A 72 18.37 -7.32 -0.59
CA LEU A 72 18.12 -7.41 -2.02
C LEU A 72 18.08 -8.84 -2.56
N TRP A 73 18.60 -9.82 -1.81
CA TRP A 73 18.65 -11.23 -2.22
C TRP A 73 17.27 -11.83 -2.53
N ASN A 74 16.21 -11.27 -1.95
CA ASN A 74 14.83 -11.65 -2.25
C ASN A 74 14.44 -11.38 -3.71
N PHE A 75 15.14 -10.48 -4.39
CA PHE A 75 14.92 -10.11 -5.79
C PHE A 75 15.90 -10.78 -6.75
N ARG A 76 16.67 -11.79 -6.30
CA ARG A 76 17.68 -12.46 -7.16
C ARG A 76 17.09 -13.16 -8.40
N SER A 77 15.81 -13.53 -8.34
CA SER A 77 15.10 -14.15 -9.46
C SER A 77 14.34 -13.14 -10.33
N PHE A 78 14.46 -11.84 -10.04
CA PHE A 78 13.82 -10.77 -10.81
C PHE A 78 14.80 -10.29 -11.89
N ASN A 79 14.25 -9.73 -12.97
CA ASN A 79 15.08 -9.03 -13.95
C ASN A 79 15.62 -7.75 -13.31
N LYS A 80 16.95 -7.58 -13.31
CA LYS A 80 17.59 -6.38 -12.76
C LYS A 80 17.71 -5.32 -13.87
N CYS A 81 16.87 -4.29 -13.79
CA CYS A 81 16.77 -3.22 -14.81
C CYS A 81 17.51 -1.93 -14.40
N GLY A 82 18.27 -1.97 -13.31
CA GLY A 82 19.04 -0.83 -12.81
C GLY A 82 19.72 -1.16 -11.49
N ALA A 83 20.33 -0.16 -10.84
CA ALA A 83 21.05 -0.37 -9.58
C ALA A 83 20.14 -0.94 -8.47
N ARG A 84 18.90 -0.46 -8.37
CA ARG A 84 17.90 -0.84 -7.36
C ARG A 84 16.49 -1.00 -7.98
N ILE A 85 16.43 -1.38 -9.25
CA ILE A 85 15.20 -1.56 -10.03
C ILE A 85 15.09 -3.04 -10.38
N PHE A 86 13.99 -3.67 -9.96
CA PHE A 86 13.74 -5.10 -10.11
C PHE A 86 12.37 -5.32 -10.72
N GLU A 87 12.34 -6.02 -11.85
CA GLU A 87 11.11 -6.36 -12.57
C GLU A 87 10.75 -7.84 -12.31
N PRO A 88 9.51 -8.14 -11.88
CA PRO A 88 9.07 -9.51 -11.68
C PRO A 88 9.15 -10.32 -12.98
N VAL A 89 9.70 -11.53 -12.90
CA VAL A 89 9.59 -12.48 -14.00
C VAL A 89 8.20 -13.11 -13.92
N THR A 90 7.32 -12.77 -14.86
CA THR A 90 6.06 -13.50 -15.08
C THR A 90 6.39 -14.95 -15.45
N ARG A 91 5.94 -15.88 -14.61
CA ARG A 91 5.84 -17.30 -14.98
C ARG A 91 4.48 -17.57 -15.58
#